data_AF-A0A7I7VTQ6-F1
#
_entry.id   AF-A0A7I7VTQ6-F1
#
_cell.length_a   1.000
_cell.length_b   1.000
_cell.length_c   1.000
_cell.angle_alpha   90.00
_cell.angle_beta   90.00
_cell.angle_gamma   90.00
#
_symmetry.space_group_name_H-M   'P 1'
#
loop_
_entity.id
_entity.type
_entity.pdbx_description
1 polymer ?
#
loop_
_entity_poly.entity_id
_entity_poly.type
_entity_poly.pdbx_seq_one_letter_code
_entity_poly.pdbx_strand_id
1 'polypeptide(L)'
;MSKSYVGGYWGPRPEGIESCARRLSGFLKALADIDALLTEWRNKGKTKRQAESASVVTTNYDDLVERLLAGVNRRDDNQQVIGELGSTVSWWNAAPSRAAATLSIGCGAEAPNISNWVVLNLPDSREHKTLYEPATAKQLVKTIIKHFEPDWAVFTNNGLVDRQREPNRQTDDGRVILGQLNGRPAGWANYTKNVSAAQVDHLNALPPSTTVEPAESGVLITTGNNPADPDLHDVLALRPVLHRLDQAIQYLPTVPHAAGRPSATKEGAATQATIQPASPPAADERGTTQQPRRAN
;
A
#
# COMPACT_ATOMS: atom_id res chain seq x y z
N MET A 1 -17.24 18.89 -11.08
CA MET A 1 -16.89 18.51 -9.69
C MET A 1 -15.71 17.57 -9.74
N SER A 2 -14.83 17.70 -8.76
CA SER A 2 -13.66 16.86 -8.61
C SER A 2 -14.06 15.44 -8.24
N LYS A 3 -13.36 14.44 -8.80
CA LYS A 3 -13.54 13.05 -8.41
C LYS A 3 -12.84 12.83 -7.07
N SER A 4 -13.57 12.27 -6.10
CA SER A 4 -13.03 11.90 -4.81
C SER A 4 -12.40 10.51 -4.87
N TYR A 5 -11.43 10.26 -4.01
CA TYR A 5 -10.81 8.97 -3.86
C TYR A 5 -10.35 8.73 -2.42
N VAL A 6 -10.24 7.46 -2.08
CA VAL A 6 -9.55 6.99 -0.88
C VAL A 6 -8.33 6.20 -1.32
N GLY A 7 -7.16 6.59 -0.85
CA GLY A 7 -5.88 5.98 -1.24
C GLY A 7 -5.04 5.62 -0.04
N GLY A 8 -4.34 4.48 -0.10
CA GLY A 8 -3.29 4.09 0.82
C GLY A 8 -2.00 3.85 0.05
N TYR A 9 -0.86 4.30 0.58
CA TYR A 9 0.42 4.31 -0.11
C TYR A 9 1.53 3.87 0.84
N TRP A 10 2.48 3.08 0.31
CA TRP A 10 3.65 2.64 1.06
C TRP A 10 4.86 2.49 0.15
N GLY A 11 6.04 2.53 0.77
CA GLY A 11 7.30 2.34 0.08
C GLY A 11 7.51 0.92 -0.46
N PRO A 12 8.75 0.61 -0.86
CA PRO A 12 9.14 -0.75 -1.25
C PRO A 12 8.79 -1.76 -0.17
N ARG A 13 8.04 -2.80 -0.56
CA ARG A 13 7.64 -3.89 0.33
C ARG A 13 7.62 -5.19 -0.48
N PRO A 14 8.67 -6.02 -0.37
CA PRO A 14 8.68 -7.34 -1.02
C PRO A 14 7.51 -8.16 -0.52
N GLU A 15 6.57 -8.47 -1.41
CA GLU A 15 5.40 -9.29 -1.12
C GLU A 15 5.07 -10.14 -2.33
N GLY A 16 5.03 -11.47 -2.14
CA GLY A 16 4.66 -12.39 -3.20
C GLY A 16 3.20 -12.23 -3.62
N ILE A 17 2.89 -12.66 -4.85
CA ILE A 17 1.55 -12.56 -5.45
C ILE A 17 0.49 -13.22 -4.57
N GLU A 18 0.83 -14.33 -3.92
CA GLU A 18 -0.02 -15.09 -3.00
C GLU A 18 -0.42 -14.27 -1.77
N SER A 19 0.49 -13.47 -1.23
CA SER A 19 0.21 -12.62 -0.08
C SER A 19 -0.60 -11.39 -0.49
N CYS A 20 -0.28 -10.78 -1.64
CA CYS A 20 -1.12 -9.75 -2.25
C CYS A 20 -2.55 -10.24 -2.50
N ALA A 21 -2.73 -11.43 -3.06
CA ALA A 21 -4.03 -12.03 -3.36
C ALA A 21 -4.85 -12.26 -2.08
N ARG A 22 -4.21 -12.70 -1.00
CA ARG A 22 -4.88 -12.86 0.31
C ARG A 22 -5.36 -11.53 0.89
N ARG A 23 -4.51 -10.49 0.86
CA ARG A 23 -4.91 -9.14 1.31
C ARG A 23 -6.08 -8.61 0.48
N LEU A 24 -5.99 -8.78 -0.84
CA LEU A 24 -7.00 -8.32 -1.79
C LEU A 24 -8.33 -9.06 -1.63
N SER A 25 -8.33 -10.37 -1.40
CA SER A 25 -9.53 -11.15 -1.11
C SER A 25 -10.24 -10.63 0.13
N GLY A 26 -9.51 -10.40 1.23
CA GLY A 26 -10.06 -9.83 2.45
C GLY A 26 -10.59 -8.41 2.24
N PHE A 27 -9.85 -7.59 1.50
CA PHE A 27 -10.21 -6.21 1.21
C PHE A 27 -11.51 -6.10 0.39
N LEU A 28 -11.64 -6.90 -0.66
CA LEU A 28 -12.85 -6.91 -1.51
C LEU A 28 -14.09 -7.34 -0.73
N LYS A 29 -13.97 -8.33 0.15
CA LYS A 29 -15.07 -8.74 1.05
C LYS A 29 -15.46 -7.60 1.99
N ALA A 30 -14.47 -6.96 2.62
CA ALA A 30 -14.71 -5.83 3.51
C ALA A 30 -15.34 -4.63 2.78
N LEU A 31 -14.99 -4.38 1.51
CA LEU A 31 -15.65 -3.35 0.71
C LEU A 31 -17.13 -3.69 0.43
N ALA A 32 -17.43 -4.94 0.10
CA ALA A 32 -18.81 -5.40 -0.13
C ALA A 32 -19.70 -5.23 1.12
N ASP A 33 -19.12 -5.39 2.32
CA ASP A 33 -19.83 -5.19 3.58
C ASP A 33 -20.11 -3.70 3.90
N ILE A 34 -19.38 -2.76 3.29
CA ILE A 34 -19.52 -1.31 3.53
C ILE A 34 -20.68 -0.73 2.71
N ASP A 35 -20.73 -1.04 1.42
CA ASP A 35 -21.71 -0.46 0.50
C ASP A 35 -21.96 -1.40 -0.68
N ALA A 36 -23.23 -1.57 -1.07
CA ALA A 36 -23.65 -2.43 -2.17
C ALA A 36 -22.97 -2.07 -3.50
N LEU A 37 -22.63 -0.79 -3.72
CA LEU A 37 -21.91 -0.31 -4.91
C LEU A 37 -20.52 -0.94 -5.06
N LEU A 38 -19.92 -1.41 -3.96
CA LEU A 38 -18.55 -1.92 -3.89
C LEU A 38 -18.48 -3.46 -3.86
N THR A 39 -19.59 -4.14 -4.15
CA THR A 39 -19.70 -5.61 -4.12
C THR A 39 -19.17 -6.27 -5.39
N GLU A 40 -19.41 -5.67 -6.56
CA GLU A 40 -19.05 -6.26 -7.85
C GLU A 40 -17.99 -5.43 -8.57
N TRP A 41 -16.98 -6.13 -9.08
CA TRP A 41 -15.86 -5.53 -9.81
C TRP A 41 -15.65 -6.27 -11.12
N ARG A 42 -15.22 -5.57 -12.17
CA ARG A 42 -14.89 -6.14 -13.48
C ARG A 42 -13.56 -5.61 -13.98
N ASN A 43 -12.90 -6.39 -14.84
CA ASN A 43 -11.72 -5.89 -15.55
C ASN A 43 -12.11 -4.69 -16.44
N LYS A 44 -11.20 -3.73 -16.55
CA LYS A 44 -11.32 -2.67 -17.55
C LYS A 44 -11.08 -3.26 -18.94
N GLY A 45 -11.91 -2.88 -19.91
CA GLY A 45 -11.75 -3.24 -21.33
C GLY A 45 -11.19 -2.08 -22.14
N LYS A 46 -10.58 -2.37 -23.29
CA LYS A 46 -10.13 -1.34 -24.26
C LYS A 46 -11.31 -0.59 -24.88
N THR A 47 -12.49 -1.20 -24.86
CA THR A 47 -13.77 -0.61 -25.31
C THR A 47 -14.84 -0.82 -24.24
N LYS A 48 -15.90 0.00 -24.26
CA LYS A 48 -17.05 -0.13 -23.35
C LYS A 48 -17.67 -1.54 -23.42
N ARG A 49 -17.91 -2.05 -24.63
CA ARG A 49 -18.49 -3.39 -24.84
C ARG A 49 -17.61 -4.49 -24.25
N GLN A 50 -16.29 -4.42 -24.43
CA GLN A 50 -15.36 -5.38 -23.82
C GLN A 50 -15.31 -5.26 -22.30
N ALA A 51 -15.43 -4.05 -21.75
CA ALA A 51 -15.43 -3.82 -20.31
C ALA A 51 -16.72 -4.33 -19.63
N GLU A 52 -17.87 -4.20 -20.30
CA GLU A 52 -19.16 -4.72 -19.83
C GLU A 52 -19.23 -6.25 -19.91
N SER A 53 -18.64 -6.84 -20.96
CA SER A 53 -18.56 -8.31 -21.11
C SER A 53 -17.42 -8.96 -20.31
N ALA A 54 -16.62 -8.17 -19.59
CA ALA A 54 -15.48 -8.70 -18.84
C ALA A 54 -15.94 -9.57 -17.67
N SER A 55 -15.20 -10.63 -17.39
CA SER A 55 -15.41 -11.50 -16.24
C SER A 55 -15.42 -10.71 -14.95
N VAL A 56 -16.42 -10.97 -14.11
CA VAL A 56 -16.51 -10.45 -12.75
C VAL A 56 -15.26 -10.89 -11.99
N VAL A 57 -14.68 -9.97 -11.24
CA VAL A 57 -13.61 -10.24 -10.29
C VAL A 57 -14.25 -10.91 -9.08
N THR A 58 -13.81 -12.10 -8.76
CA THR A 58 -14.28 -12.82 -7.58
C THR A 58 -13.37 -12.52 -6.39
N THR A 59 -13.84 -12.85 -5.19
CA THR A 59 -12.99 -12.82 -3.99
C THR A 59 -12.24 -14.13 -3.77
N ASN A 60 -12.29 -15.06 -4.75
CA ASN A 60 -11.57 -16.33 -4.71
C ASN A 60 -10.07 -16.07 -4.87
N TYR A 61 -9.28 -16.76 -4.05
CA TYR A 61 -7.83 -16.64 -4.05
C TYR A 61 -7.19 -16.92 -5.42
N ASP A 62 -7.60 -17.98 -6.12
CA ASP A 62 -6.98 -18.40 -7.38
C ASP A 62 -7.24 -17.38 -8.52
N ASP A 63 -8.47 -16.85 -8.60
CA ASP A 63 -8.83 -15.79 -9.56
C ASP A 63 -8.01 -14.51 -9.32
N LEU A 64 -7.76 -14.16 -8.06
CA LEU A 64 -6.95 -13.00 -7.70
C LEU A 64 -5.47 -13.21 -8.00
N VAL A 65 -4.95 -14.42 -7.76
CA VAL A 65 -3.57 -14.80 -8.17
C VAL A 65 -3.42 -14.68 -9.68
N GLU A 66 -4.35 -15.23 -10.47
CA GLU A 66 -4.31 -15.14 -11.94
C GLU A 66 -4.28 -13.69 -12.42
N ARG A 67 -5.15 -12.84 -11.86
CA ARG A 67 -5.21 -11.41 -12.23
C ARG A 67 -3.95 -10.65 -11.85
N LEU A 68 -3.38 -10.92 -10.69
CA LEU A 68 -2.12 -10.32 -10.26
C LEU A 68 -0.95 -10.82 -11.13
N LEU A 69 -0.92 -12.09 -11.52
CA LEU A 69 0.07 -12.61 -12.47
C LEU A 69 -0.05 -11.96 -13.86
N ALA A 70 -1.27 -11.66 -14.31
CA ALA A 70 -1.50 -10.93 -15.55
C ALA A 70 -1.09 -9.45 -15.45
N GLY A 71 -1.12 -8.88 -14.24
CA GLY A 71 -0.75 -7.50 -13.93
C GLY A 71 0.73 -7.26 -13.66
N VAL A 72 1.59 -8.28 -13.71
CA VAL A 72 3.04 -8.10 -13.50
C VAL A 72 3.63 -7.20 -14.58
N ASN A 73 4.51 -6.30 -14.17
CA ASN A 73 5.21 -5.43 -15.12
C ASN A 73 6.18 -6.25 -15.98
N ARG A 74 6.21 -5.95 -17.29
CA ARG A 74 7.05 -6.62 -18.27
C ARG A 74 7.80 -5.61 -19.11
N ARG A 75 9.00 -5.97 -19.57
CA ARG A 75 9.75 -5.12 -20.50
C ARG A 75 9.02 -5.04 -21.84
N ASP A 76 9.01 -3.86 -22.45
CA ASP A 76 8.34 -3.61 -23.72
C ASP A 76 8.95 -4.42 -24.88
N ASP A 77 10.26 -4.65 -24.84
CA ASP A 77 11.04 -5.26 -25.92
C ASP A 77 10.92 -6.78 -25.98
N ASN A 78 10.93 -7.46 -24.83
CA ASN A 78 11.05 -8.92 -24.75
C ASN A 78 10.03 -9.60 -23.82
N GLN A 79 9.11 -8.83 -23.23
CA GLN A 79 8.05 -9.31 -22.35
C GLN A 79 8.53 -10.04 -21.08
N GLN A 80 9.82 -9.93 -20.74
CA GLN A 80 10.36 -10.48 -19.51
C GLN A 80 9.78 -9.74 -18.31
N VAL A 81 9.42 -10.49 -17.28
CA VAL A 81 8.89 -9.95 -16.02
C VAL A 81 9.95 -9.09 -15.35
N ILE A 82 9.54 -7.89 -14.91
CA ILE A 82 10.35 -6.99 -14.10
C ILE A 82 9.86 -7.11 -12.66
N GLY A 83 10.35 -8.14 -11.94
CA GLY A 83 9.83 -8.50 -10.62
C GLY A 83 9.87 -7.36 -9.60
N GLU A 84 10.92 -6.53 -9.64
CA GLU A 84 11.12 -5.38 -8.75
C GLU A 84 10.03 -4.29 -8.85
N LEU A 85 9.25 -4.26 -9.92
CA LEU A 85 8.13 -3.33 -10.12
C LEU A 85 6.78 -3.88 -9.60
N GLY A 86 6.74 -5.14 -9.17
CA GLY A 86 5.54 -5.78 -8.65
C GLY A 86 4.43 -5.98 -9.70
N SER A 87 3.19 -6.02 -9.21
CA SER A 87 1.97 -6.22 -10.01
C SER A 87 1.00 -5.07 -9.86
N THR A 88 0.31 -4.72 -10.95
CA THR A 88 -0.76 -3.72 -10.96
C THR A 88 -2.05 -4.29 -11.55
N VAL A 89 -3.16 -4.09 -10.85
CA VAL A 89 -4.50 -4.45 -11.31
C VAL A 89 -5.44 -3.25 -11.18
N SER A 90 -6.44 -3.18 -12.08
CA SER A 90 -7.42 -2.11 -12.06
C SER A 90 -8.79 -2.59 -12.53
N TRP A 91 -9.80 -2.28 -11.72
CA TRP A 91 -11.17 -2.73 -11.89
C TRP A 91 -12.15 -1.59 -11.79
N TRP A 92 -13.38 -1.84 -12.23
CA TRP A 92 -14.50 -0.91 -12.13
C TRP A 92 -15.78 -1.67 -11.81
N ASN A 93 -16.75 -1.00 -11.20
CA ASN A 93 -18.00 -1.64 -10.75
C ASN A 93 -19.10 -1.71 -11.82
N ALA A 94 -18.75 -1.53 -13.10
CA ALA A 94 -19.68 -1.50 -14.24
C ALA A 94 -20.80 -0.45 -14.19
N ALA A 95 -20.79 0.47 -13.22
CA ALA A 95 -21.81 1.51 -13.13
C ALA A 95 -21.59 2.62 -14.18
N PRO A 96 -22.64 3.38 -14.56
CA PRO A 96 -22.52 4.49 -15.51
C PRO A 96 -21.53 5.56 -15.02
N SER A 97 -20.88 6.26 -15.96
CA SER A 97 -19.73 7.15 -15.74
C SER A 97 -19.69 7.96 -14.41
N ARG A 98 -20.77 8.63 -14.01
CA ARG A 98 -20.80 9.43 -12.77
C ARG A 98 -21.03 8.60 -11.49
N ALA A 99 -21.65 7.44 -11.62
CA ALA A 99 -21.86 6.46 -10.56
C ALA A 99 -20.76 5.39 -10.50
N ALA A 100 -19.80 5.43 -11.43
CA ALA A 100 -18.72 4.46 -11.53
C ALA A 100 -17.70 4.62 -10.42
N ALA A 101 -17.46 3.54 -9.67
CA ALA A 101 -16.30 3.40 -8.82
C ALA A 101 -15.18 2.65 -9.58
N THR A 102 -13.93 2.99 -9.30
CA THR A 102 -12.79 2.21 -9.81
C THR A 102 -11.81 1.91 -8.70
N LEU A 103 -11.36 0.66 -8.64
CA LEU A 103 -10.39 0.20 -7.68
C LEU A 103 -9.11 -0.15 -8.43
N SER A 104 -7.98 0.39 -8.00
CA SER A 104 -6.68 0.07 -8.58
C SER A 104 -5.69 -0.21 -7.46
N ILE A 105 -4.81 -1.19 -7.68
CA ILE A 105 -3.81 -1.64 -6.69
C ILE A 105 -2.49 -1.84 -7.41
N GLY A 106 -1.41 -1.37 -6.80
CA GLY A 106 -0.03 -1.75 -7.09
C GLY A 106 0.59 -2.40 -5.85
N CYS A 107 1.07 -3.65 -5.95
CA CYS A 107 1.65 -4.37 -4.81
C CYS A 107 2.90 -5.18 -5.21
N GLY A 108 3.71 -5.54 -4.22
CA GLY A 108 4.92 -6.36 -4.41
C GLY A 108 6.09 -5.62 -5.06
N ALA A 109 6.04 -4.30 -5.19
CA ALA A 109 7.16 -3.52 -5.70
C ALA A 109 8.26 -3.37 -4.62
N GLU A 110 9.50 -3.55 -5.06
CA GLU A 110 10.71 -3.56 -4.23
C GLU A 110 11.73 -2.51 -4.67
N ALA A 111 11.60 -1.98 -5.89
CA ALA A 111 12.53 -1.00 -6.42
C ALA A 111 12.50 0.30 -5.59
N PRO A 112 13.67 0.83 -5.16
CA PRO A 112 13.73 2.14 -4.52
C PRO A 112 13.19 3.18 -5.52
N ASN A 113 12.18 3.95 -5.10
CA ASN A 113 11.38 4.90 -5.90
C ASN A 113 10.09 4.37 -6.52
N ILE A 114 9.77 3.08 -6.41
CA ILE A 114 8.45 2.56 -6.77
C ILE A 114 7.66 2.37 -5.49
N SER A 115 6.55 3.12 -5.41
CA SER A 115 5.61 2.98 -4.30
C SER A 115 4.56 1.94 -4.64
N ASN A 116 4.16 1.19 -3.63
CA ASN A 116 2.97 0.38 -3.67
C ASN A 116 1.78 1.21 -3.18
N TRP A 117 0.59 0.83 -3.60
CA TRP A 117 -0.61 1.63 -3.36
C TRP A 117 -1.90 0.86 -3.57
N VAL A 118 -2.96 1.36 -2.96
CA VAL A 118 -4.36 1.01 -3.27
C VAL A 118 -5.14 2.30 -3.40
N VAL A 119 -5.93 2.45 -4.46
CA VAL A 119 -6.77 3.63 -4.69
C VAL A 119 -8.16 3.20 -5.12
N LEU A 120 -9.15 3.62 -4.33
CA LEU A 120 -10.56 3.54 -4.64
C LEU A 120 -11.04 4.92 -5.09
N ASN A 121 -11.25 5.12 -6.38
CA ASN A 121 -11.95 6.29 -6.90
C ASN A 121 -13.45 6.11 -6.69
N LEU A 122 -14.06 7.09 -6.05
CA LEU A 122 -15.47 7.08 -5.67
C LEU A 122 -16.34 7.68 -6.79
N PRO A 123 -17.63 7.29 -6.86
CA PRO A 123 -18.61 7.98 -7.69
C PRO A 123 -18.77 9.44 -7.27
N ASP A 124 -19.41 10.26 -8.11
CA ASP A 124 -19.82 11.61 -7.74
C ASP A 124 -20.73 11.56 -6.49
N SER A 125 -20.47 12.43 -5.51
CA SER A 125 -21.21 12.43 -4.24
C SER A 125 -22.70 12.71 -4.39
N ARG A 126 -23.12 13.29 -5.52
CA ARG A 126 -24.55 13.48 -5.84
C ARG A 126 -25.23 12.20 -6.31
N GLU A 127 -24.47 11.27 -6.87
CA GLU A 127 -24.96 9.98 -7.37
C GLU A 127 -24.94 8.91 -6.26
N HIS A 128 -24.02 9.00 -5.30
CA HIS A 128 -23.90 8.02 -4.20
C HIS A 128 -23.47 8.68 -2.89
N LYS A 129 -24.44 9.21 -2.12
CA LYS A 129 -24.19 9.99 -0.90
C LYS A 129 -23.63 9.16 0.26
N THR A 130 -24.05 7.90 0.39
CA THR A 130 -23.71 7.02 1.52
C THR A 130 -22.20 6.87 1.72
N LEU A 131 -21.43 6.81 0.63
CA LEU A 131 -19.96 6.71 0.68
C LEU A 131 -19.27 7.97 1.24
N TYR A 132 -20.00 9.08 1.32
CA TYR A 132 -19.55 10.37 1.83
C TYR A 132 -20.16 10.70 3.18
N GLU A 133 -20.95 9.80 3.78
CA GLU A 133 -21.31 9.94 5.18
C GLU A 133 -20.06 9.74 6.05
N PRO A 134 -19.79 10.58 7.06
CA PRO A 134 -18.53 10.53 7.82
C PRO A 134 -18.18 9.15 8.40
N ALA A 135 -19.18 8.39 8.85
CA ALA A 135 -18.97 7.04 9.37
C ALA A 135 -18.49 6.08 8.27
N THR A 136 -19.19 6.03 7.14
CA THR A 136 -18.86 5.20 5.97
C THR A 136 -17.52 5.59 5.37
N ALA A 137 -17.28 6.90 5.17
CA ALA A 137 -16.02 7.42 4.65
C ALA A 137 -14.83 7.05 5.54
N LYS A 138 -14.99 7.15 6.86
CA LYS A 138 -13.98 6.70 7.84
C LYS A 138 -13.77 5.19 7.78
N GLN A 139 -14.84 4.40 7.63
CA GLN A 139 -14.75 2.95 7.50
C GLN A 139 -13.99 2.51 6.24
N LEU A 140 -14.15 3.22 5.11
CA LEU A 140 -13.35 2.99 3.89
C LEU A 140 -11.85 3.18 4.17
N VAL A 141 -11.47 4.30 4.81
CA VAL A 141 -10.07 4.59 5.16
C VAL A 141 -9.53 3.51 6.10
N LYS A 142 -10.27 3.16 7.16
CA LYS A 142 -9.86 2.10 8.12
C LYS A 142 -9.72 0.73 7.46
N THR A 143 -10.56 0.43 6.47
CA THR A 143 -10.48 -0.83 5.71
C THR A 143 -9.20 -0.89 4.87
N ILE A 144 -8.81 0.21 4.23
CA ILE A 144 -7.51 0.31 3.55
C ILE A 144 -6.36 0.12 4.55
N ILE A 145 -6.42 0.79 5.71
CA ILE A 145 -5.37 0.70 6.74
C ILE A 145 -5.22 -0.75 7.21
N LYS A 146 -6.31 -1.41 7.56
CA LYS A 146 -6.34 -2.78 8.08
C LYS A 146 -5.76 -3.80 7.09
N HIS A 147 -6.09 -3.68 5.81
CA HIS A 147 -5.72 -4.71 4.82
C HIS A 147 -4.34 -4.51 4.21
N PHE A 148 -3.87 -3.26 4.09
CA PHE A 148 -2.61 -2.95 3.39
C PHE A 148 -1.53 -2.37 4.30
N GLU A 149 -1.85 -1.98 5.53
CA GLU A 149 -0.91 -1.40 6.49
C GLU A 149 -0.02 -0.30 5.85
N PRO A 150 -0.63 0.66 5.13
CA PRO A 150 0.11 1.64 4.34
C PRO A 150 0.96 2.54 5.25
N ASP A 151 1.96 3.22 4.70
CA ASP A 151 2.72 4.22 5.46
C ASP A 151 1.87 5.47 5.67
N TRP A 152 1.03 5.80 4.69
CA TRP A 152 0.02 6.84 4.79
C TRP A 152 -1.23 6.54 3.96
N ALA A 153 -2.36 7.14 4.35
CA ALA A 153 -3.59 7.08 3.56
C ALA A 153 -4.30 8.44 3.57
N VAL A 154 -5.13 8.68 2.55
CA VAL A 154 -5.87 9.93 2.39
C VAL A 154 -7.26 9.67 1.81
N PHE A 155 -8.27 10.39 2.31
CA PHE A 155 -9.55 10.59 1.62
C PHE A 155 -9.59 12.03 1.13
N THR A 156 -9.59 12.25 -0.19
CA THR A 156 -9.55 13.60 -0.78
C THR A 156 -10.25 13.62 -2.15
N ASN A 157 -10.18 14.74 -2.86
CA ASN A 157 -10.66 14.87 -4.22
C ASN A 157 -9.67 15.64 -5.10
N ASN A 158 -9.68 15.39 -6.42
CA ASN A 158 -8.68 15.95 -7.33
C ASN A 158 -8.63 17.48 -7.31
N GLY A 159 -9.79 18.15 -7.16
CA GLY A 159 -9.85 19.61 -7.14
C GLY A 159 -9.24 20.18 -5.86
N LEU A 160 -9.40 19.50 -4.74
CA LEU A 160 -8.76 19.84 -3.48
C LEU A 160 -7.25 19.63 -3.55
N VAL A 161 -6.79 18.54 -4.18
CA VAL A 161 -5.36 18.28 -4.41
C VAL A 161 -4.75 19.34 -5.32
N ASP A 162 -5.43 19.72 -6.40
CA ASP A 162 -4.94 20.74 -7.33
C ASP A 162 -4.81 22.11 -6.66
N ARG A 163 -5.70 22.45 -5.73
CA ARG A 163 -5.64 23.70 -4.94
C ARG A 163 -4.56 23.70 -3.86
N GLN A 164 -3.86 22.59 -3.64
CA GLN A 164 -2.70 22.50 -2.73
C GLN A 164 -1.36 22.66 -3.44
N ARG A 165 -1.35 22.70 -4.78
CA ARG A 165 -0.14 22.89 -5.58
C ARG A 165 0.38 24.31 -5.41
N GLU A 166 1.69 24.46 -5.52
CA GLU A 166 2.32 25.77 -5.65
C GLU A 166 1.74 26.53 -6.86
N PRO A 167 1.78 27.88 -6.84
CA PRO A 167 1.40 28.65 -8.02
C PRO A 167 2.40 28.41 -9.16
N ASN A 168 1.91 28.54 -10.40
CA ASN A 168 2.79 28.55 -11.56
C ASN A 168 3.76 29.74 -11.49
N ARG A 169 5.01 29.51 -11.89
CA ARG A 169 6.05 30.53 -11.91
C ARG A 169 6.44 30.82 -13.35
N GLN A 170 6.48 32.10 -13.72
CA GLN A 170 7.05 32.52 -15.00
C GLN A 170 8.57 32.68 -14.87
N THR A 171 9.30 32.19 -15.85
CA THR A 171 10.75 32.39 -15.97
C THR A 171 11.05 33.66 -16.75
N ASP A 172 12.28 34.18 -16.59
CA ASP A 172 12.72 35.43 -17.26
C ASP A 172 12.66 35.34 -18.79
N ASP A 173 12.73 34.13 -19.35
CA ASP A 173 12.60 33.85 -20.79
C ASP A 173 11.16 33.56 -21.24
N GLY A 174 10.17 33.85 -20.39
CA GLY A 174 8.74 33.79 -20.71
C GLY A 174 8.11 32.39 -20.62
N ARG A 175 8.83 31.35 -20.20
CA ARG A 175 8.25 30.02 -19.98
C ARG A 175 7.48 29.96 -18.67
N VAL A 176 6.59 28.98 -18.56
CA VAL A 176 5.79 28.73 -17.35
C VAL A 176 6.24 27.41 -16.72
N ILE A 177 6.75 27.49 -15.49
CA ILE A 177 6.98 26.33 -14.63
C ILE A 177 5.66 26.05 -13.90
N LEU A 178 5.10 24.86 -14.14
CA LEU A 178 3.89 24.42 -13.45
C LEU A 178 4.20 24.15 -11.98
N GLY A 179 3.41 24.75 -11.09
CA GLY A 179 3.56 24.54 -9.66
C GLY A 179 3.27 23.10 -9.25
N GLN A 180 4.06 22.60 -8.31
CA GLN A 180 4.02 21.20 -7.90
C GLN A 180 3.35 21.04 -6.54
N LEU A 181 2.88 19.82 -6.26
CA LEU A 181 2.47 19.45 -4.92
C LEU A 181 3.72 18.99 -4.16
N ASN A 182 4.15 19.74 -3.15
CA ASN A 182 5.25 19.32 -2.29
C ASN A 182 4.77 18.35 -1.22
N GLY A 183 5.33 17.13 -1.18
CA GLY A 183 4.91 16.08 -0.23
C GLY A 183 3.54 15.48 -0.56
N ARG A 184 2.99 14.68 0.37
CA ARG A 184 1.68 14.02 0.19
C ARG A 184 0.51 15.01 0.26
N PRO A 185 -0.58 14.81 -0.52
CA PRO A 185 -1.76 15.65 -0.40
C PRO A 185 -2.41 15.49 0.98
N ALA A 186 -3.07 16.56 1.43
CA ALA A 186 -4.02 16.51 2.52
C ALA A 186 -5.45 16.35 1.99
N GLY A 187 -6.33 15.80 2.82
CA GLY A 187 -7.74 15.62 2.51
C GLY A 187 -8.62 15.71 3.73
N TRP A 188 -9.88 15.27 3.59
CA TRP A 188 -10.82 15.16 4.70
C TRP A 188 -10.30 14.22 5.79
N ALA A 189 -9.72 13.08 5.39
CA ALA A 189 -9.10 12.12 6.30
C ALA A 189 -7.64 11.87 5.89
N ASN A 190 -6.75 11.77 6.87
CA ASN A 190 -5.31 11.64 6.70
C ASN A 190 -4.78 10.65 7.72
N TYR A 191 -4.20 9.54 7.27
CA TYR A 191 -3.59 8.54 8.13
C TYR A 191 -2.07 8.58 8.02
N THR A 192 -1.41 8.37 9.16
CA THR A 192 0.05 8.26 9.23
C THR A 192 0.43 7.10 10.14
N LYS A 193 1.22 6.16 9.61
CA LYS A 193 1.74 5.01 10.36
C LYS A 193 2.80 5.42 11.37
N ASN A 194 2.94 4.67 12.46
CA ASN A 194 3.95 4.85 13.51
C ASN A 194 3.93 6.24 14.17
N VAL A 195 2.78 6.90 14.16
CA VAL A 195 2.53 8.16 14.86
C VAL A 195 1.37 7.94 15.83
N SER A 196 1.55 8.35 17.07
CA SER A 196 0.52 8.34 18.11
C SER A 196 -0.27 9.64 18.14
N ALA A 197 -1.51 9.59 18.67
CA ALA A 197 -2.32 10.80 18.87
C ALA A 197 -1.61 11.86 19.72
N ALA A 198 -0.91 11.45 20.78
CA ALA A 198 -0.13 12.36 21.63
C ALA A 198 0.95 13.12 20.85
N GLN A 199 1.65 12.45 19.91
CA GLN A 199 2.64 13.12 19.06
C GLN A 199 2.00 14.17 18.15
N VAL A 200 0.75 13.96 17.72
CA VAL A 200 0.01 14.95 16.93
C VAL A 200 -0.41 16.14 17.81
N ASP A 201 -0.92 15.87 19.01
CA ASP A 201 -1.38 16.91 19.94
C ASP A 201 -0.26 17.89 20.32
N HIS A 202 0.97 17.38 20.47
CA HIS A 202 2.15 18.22 20.71
C HIS A 202 2.47 19.24 19.59
N LEU A 203 1.91 19.08 18.40
CA LEU A 203 2.14 19.99 17.28
C LEU A 203 1.31 21.28 17.37
N ASN A 204 0.33 21.39 18.29
CA ASN A 204 -0.45 22.59 18.66
C ASN A 204 -0.92 23.48 17.48
N ALA A 205 -1.14 22.89 16.31
CA ALA A 205 -1.39 23.61 15.06
C ALA A 205 -2.56 23.02 14.25
N LEU A 206 -3.44 22.25 14.90
CA LEU A 206 -4.57 21.64 14.23
C LEU A 206 -5.75 22.63 14.11
N PRO A 207 -6.45 22.66 12.96
CA PRO A 207 -7.73 23.36 12.85
C PRO A 207 -8.73 22.93 13.92
N PRO A 208 -9.60 23.83 14.42
CA PRO A 208 -10.61 23.47 15.44
C PRO A 208 -11.59 22.37 15.01
N SER A 209 -11.79 22.20 13.71
CA SER A 209 -12.63 21.16 13.10
C SER A 209 -11.94 19.78 13.02
N THR A 210 -10.72 19.66 13.55
CA THR A 210 -9.91 18.44 13.46
C THR A 210 -10.22 17.48 14.59
N THR A 211 -10.40 16.21 14.24
CA THR A 211 -10.42 15.09 15.19
C THR A 211 -9.20 14.22 14.95
N VAL A 212 -8.54 13.83 16.04
CA VAL A 212 -7.41 12.90 16.03
C VAL A 212 -7.84 11.64 16.76
N GLU A 213 -7.73 10.49 16.10
CA GLU A 213 -8.05 9.20 16.72
C GLU A 213 -6.96 8.15 16.42
N PRO A 214 -6.67 7.23 17.36
CA PRO A 214 -5.82 6.09 17.07
C PRO A 214 -6.40 5.22 15.94
N ALA A 215 -5.54 4.69 15.08
CA ALA A 215 -5.91 3.78 14.00
C ALA A 215 -4.82 2.73 13.78
N GLU A 216 -5.10 1.46 14.14
CA GLU A 216 -4.15 0.35 14.05
C GLU A 216 -2.75 0.75 14.57
N SER A 217 -1.72 0.71 13.70
CA SER A 217 -0.34 1.08 13.99
C SER A 217 -0.03 2.57 13.88
N GLY A 218 -1.03 3.46 13.89
CA GLY A 218 -0.83 4.88 13.64
C GLY A 218 -1.99 5.75 14.10
N VAL A 219 -2.15 6.90 13.43
CA VAL A 219 -3.15 7.90 13.76
C VAL A 219 -3.96 8.30 12.52
N LEU A 220 -5.27 8.44 12.70
CA LEU A 220 -6.18 8.98 11.71
C LEU A 220 -6.61 10.38 12.13
N ILE A 221 -6.36 11.35 11.27
CA ILE A 221 -6.69 12.77 11.45
C ILE A 221 -7.79 13.11 10.46
N THR A 222 -8.97 13.51 10.94
CA THR A 222 -10.08 13.97 10.09
C THR A 222 -10.35 15.45 10.32
N THR A 223 -10.65 16.20 9.26
CA THR A 223 -10.95 17.64 9.36
C THR A 223 -12.28 17.99 8.72
N GLY A 224 -13.11 18.73 9.46
CA GLY A 224 -14.46 19.09 9.03
C GLY A 224 -15.42 17.91 8.96
N ASN A 225 -16.67 18.21 8.56
CA ASN A 225 -17.79 17.24 8.62
C ASN A 225 -18.24 16.73 7.25
N ASN A 226 -17.63 17.20 6.15
CA ASN A 226 -18.03 16.85 4.79
C ASN A 226 -16.88 16.16 4.03
N PRO A 227 -16.87 14.82 3.95
CA PRO A 227 -15.90 14.06 3.17
C PRO A 227 -15.83 14.41 1.69
N ALA A 228 -16.95 14.84 1.09
CA ALA A 228 -17.01 15.16 -0.33
C ALA A 228 -16.34 16.50 -0.66
N ASP A 229 -16.43 17.46 0.26
CA ASP A 229 -15.95 18.82 0.07
C ASP A 229 -15.51 19.41 1.42
N PRO A 230 -14.34 18.97 1.95
CA PRO A 230 -13.79 19.54 3.17
C PRO A 230 -13.28 20.97 2.92
N ASP A 231 -13.29 21.79 3.96
CA ASP A 231 -12.85 23.18 3.86
C ASP A 231 -11.36 23.27 3.47
N LEU A 232 -11.05 24.07 2.45
CA LEU A 232 -9.69 24.18 1.95
C LEU A 232 -8.74 24.79 2.99
N HIS A 233 -9.18 25.78 3.76
CA HIS A 233 -8.33 26.46 4.74
C HIS A 233 -7.89 25.46 5.82
N ASP A 234 -8.82 24.64 6.31
CA ASP A 234 -8.50 23.59 7.28
C ASP A 234 -7.56 22.53 6.69
N VAL A 235 -7.79 22.12 5.44
CA VAL A 235 -6.92 21.16 4.73
C VAL A 235 -5.51 21.72 4.54
N LEU A 236 -5.37 23.00 4.17
CA LEU A 236 -4.07 23.67 4.03
C LEU A 236 -3.35 23.83 5.37
N ALA A 237 -4.07 24.12 6.44
CA ALA A 237 -3.50 24.22 7.79
C ALA A 237 -2.96 22.87 8.31
N LEU A 238 -3.50 21.73 7.84
CA LEU A 238 -2.94 20.41 8.14
C LEU A 238 -1.64 20.09 7.40
N ARG A 239 -1.36 20.72 6.26
CA ARG A 239 -0.21 20.36 5.41
C ARG A 239 1.14 20.45 6.12
N PRO A 240 1.46 21.53 6.87
CA PRO A 240 2.71 21.59 7.65
C PRO A 240 2.79 20.52 8.73
N VAL A 241 1.66 20.15 9.34
CA VAL A 241 1.59 19.10 10.38
C VAL A 241 1.94 17.75 9.75
N LEU A 242 1.29 17.38 8.65
CA LEU A 242 1.56 16.13 7.92
C LEU A 242 3.01 16.05 7.44
N HIS A 243 3.57 17.15 6.94
CA HIS A 243 4.96 17.20 6.52
C HIS A 243 5.95 16.91 7.67
N ARG A 244 5.71 17.48 8.86
CA ARG A 244 6.54 17.19 10.05
C ARG A 244 6.42 15.74 10.50
N LEU A 245 5.21 15.17 10.42
CA LEU A 245 4.99 13.76 10.75
C LEU A 245 5.75 12.84 9.79
N ASP A 246 5.78 13.17 8.50
CA ASP A 246 6.53 12.39 7.49
C ASP A 246 8.04 12.43 7.76
N GLN A 247 8.56 13.60 8.13
CA GLN A 247 9.96 13.74 8.51
C GLN A 247 10.28 12.94 9.77
N ALA A 248 9.42 12.97 10.79
CA ALA A 248 9.62 12.21 12.02
C ALA A 248 9.75 10.69 11.78
N ILE A 249 9.06 10.15 10.77
CA ILE A 249 9.15 8.73 10.39
C ILE A 249 10.46 8.42 9.67
N GLN A 250 10.93 9.32 8.79
CA GLN A 250 12.18 9.14 8.05
C GLN A 250 13.42 9.10 8.96
N TYR A 251 13.33 9.67 10.16
CA TYR A 251 14.41 9.70 11.16
C TYR A 251 14.31 8.65 12.26
N LEU A 252 13.34 7.72 12.21
CA LEU A 252 13.38 6.56 13.11
C LEU A 252 14.61 5.73 12.73
N PRO A 253 15.57 5.48 13.66
CA PRO A 253 16.71 4.62 13.35
C PRO A 253 16.15 3.27 12.90
N THR A 254 16.60 2.82 11.73
CA THR A 254 16.42 1.43 11.33
C THR A 254 17.02 0.58 12.44
N VAL A 255 16.16 0.01 13.29
CA VAL A 255 16.62 -0.94 14.30
C VAL A 255 17.34 -2.03 13.51
N PRO A 256 18.66 -2.23 13.68
CA PRO A 256 19.32 -3.32 13.01
C PRO A 256 18.59 -4.58 13.44
N HIS A 257 18.15 -5.38 12.46
CA HIS A 257 17.65 -6.72 12.73
C HIS A 257 18.62 -7.38 13.70
N ALA A 258 18.18 -7.59 14.94
CA ALA A 258 18.99 -8.24 15.95
C ALA A 258 19.34 -9.62 15.41
N ALA A 259 20.58 -9.77 14.94
CA ALA A 259 21.14 -11.06 14.59
C ALA A 259 21.01 -11.93 15.84
N GLY A 260 20.16 -12.95 15.75
CA GLY A 260 19.96 -13.91 16.81
C GLY A 260 21.29 -14.50 17.22
N ARG A 261 21.73 -14.21 18.45
CA ARG A 261 22.68 -15.04 19.17
C ARG A 261 21.87 -16.09 19.92
N PRO A 262 22.13 -17.40 19.74
CA PRO A 262 21.55 -18.40 20.61
C PRO A 262 22.17 -18.26 22.00
N SER A 263 21.32 -18.04 23.00
CA SER A 263 21.65 -18.07 24.41
C SER A 263 22.13 -19.46 24.80
N ALA A 264 23.40 -19.59 25.19
CA ALA A 264 23.89 -20.75 25.93
C ALA A 264 23.96 -20.40 27.42
N THR A 265 23.02 -20.94 28.19
CA THR A 265 23.02 -20.96 29.65
C THR A 265 24.26 -21.73 30.13
N LYS A 266 25.12 -21.09 30.93
CA LYS A 266 26.18 -21.78 31.68
C LYS A 266 25.70 -22.04 33.11
N GLU A 267 25.30 -23.27 33.38
CA GLU A 267 25.33 -23.85 34.73
C GLU A 267 26.73 -24.43 35.01
N GLY A 268 27.13 -24.34 36.27
CA GLY A 268 28.48 -24.52 36.75
C GLY A 268 28.96 -25.97 36.87
N ALA A 269 30.27 -26.12 36.69
CA ALA A 269 31.23 -26.92 37.44
C ALA A 269 30.82 -28.32 37.95
N ALA A 270 31.41 -29.36 37.34
CA ALA A 270 31.98 -30.51 38.06
C ALA A 270 33.01 -31.27 37.21
N THR A 271 34.26 -31.24 37.70
CA THR A 271 35.21 -32.35 37.85
C THR A 271 35.85 -33.06 36.63
N GLN A 272 37.19 -32.95 36.65
CA GLN A 272 38.28 -33.70 36.00
C GLN A 272 38.02 -35.17 35.62
N ALA A 273 38.55 -35.60 34.47
CA ALA A 273 39.49 -36.73 34.37
C ALA A 273 40.20 -36.80 33.00
N THR A 274 41.48 -37.09 33.08
CA THR A 274 42.55 -37.22 32.07
C THR A 274 42.39 -38.44 31.16
N ILE A 275 42.98 -38.39 29.94
CA ILE A 275 43.91 -39.37 29.31
C ILE A 275 43.94 -39.17 27.77
N GLN A 276 45.11 -38.78 27.23
CA GLN A 276 45.60 -39.00 25.85
C GLN A 276 46.37 -40.35 25.81
N PRO A 277 46.94 -40.82 24.68
CA PRO A 277 46.51 -40.95 23.28
C PRO A 277 46.84 -42.36 22.70
N ALA A 278 46.44 -42.71 21.47
CA ALA A 278 47.20 -43.63 20.60
C ALA A 278 46.70 -43.63 19.14
N SER A 279 47.66 -43.70 18.22
CA SER A 279 47.59 -43.66 16.75
C SER A 279 47.41 -45.08 16.12
N PRO A 280 47.33 -45.23 14.77
CA PRO A 280 46.62 -46.27 13.97
C PRO A 280 47.54 -47.52 13.70
N PRO A 281 47.35 -48.47 12.73
CA PRO A 281 46.59 -48.48 11.45
C PRO A 281 45.96 -49.83 11.00
N ALA A 282 45.30 -49.86 9.83
CA ALA A 282 45.64 -50.68 8.66
C ALA A 282 44.51 -50.75 7.62
N ALA A 283 44.90 -50.93 6.36
CA ALA A 283 44.12 -50.84 5.13
C ALA A 283 43.53 -52.17 4.66
N ASP A 284 42.55 -52.11 3.75
CA ASP A 284 42.39 -52.94 2.54
C ASP A 284 41.17 -52.39 1.75
N GLU A 285 41.27 -51.89 0.52
CA GLU A 285 41.65 -52.48 -0.77
C GLU A 285 40.44 -52.88 -1.65
N ARG A 286 40.41 -52.22 -2.83
CA ARG A 286 40.07 -52.73 -4.19
C ARG A 286 38.61 -52.88 -4.66
N GLY A 287 38.39 -52.34 -5.88
CA GLY A 287 37.35 -52.73 -6.85
C GLY A 287 36.54 -51.54 -7.42
N THR A 288 37.01 -50.70 -8.35
CA THR A 288 36.87 -50.83 -9.84
C THR A 288 35.47 -51.33 -10.27
N THR A 289 34.65 -50.75 -11.18
CA THR A 289 34.90 -50.05 -12.46
C THR A 289 33.58 -49.48 -13.04
N GLN A 290 33.69 -48.46 -13.91
CA GLN A 290 32.93 -48.23 -15.17
C GLN A 290 31.45 -47.74 -15.24
N GLN A 291 31.32 -46.54 -15.83
CA GLN A 291 30.25 -46.05 -16.74
C GLN A 291 30.18 -46.89 -18.05
N PRO A 292 29.08 -46.91 -18.87
CA PRO A 292 28.62 -45.74 -19.65
C PRO A 292 27.13 -45.64 -20.11
N ARG A 293 26.86 -44.50 -20.75
CA ARG A 293 25.77 -44.03 -21.67
C ARG A 293 24.83 -45.07 -22.35
N ARG A 294 23.52 -44.77 -22.46
CA ARG A 294 22.78 -44.23 -23.65
C ARG A 294 21.25 -44.47 -23.57
N ALA A 295 20.52 -43.48 -24.09
CA ALA A 295 19.29 -43.49 -24.91
C ALA A 295 18.11 -44.43 -24.57
N ASN A 296 16.95 -43.81 -24.32
CA ASN A 296 15.82 -43.78 -25.26
C ASN A 296 15.05 -42.47 -25.09
#